data_AF-A0AAU6Q0F7-F1
#
_entry.id   AF-A0AAU6Q0F7-F1
#
_cell.length_a   1.000
_cell.length_b   1.000
_cell.length_c   1.000
_cell.angle_alpha   90.00
_cell.angle_beta   90.00
_cell.angle_gamma   90.00
#
_symmetry.space_group_name_H-M   'P 1'
#
loop_
_entity.id
_entity.type
_entity.pdbx_description
1 polymer ?
#
loop_
_entity_poly.entity_id
_entity_poly.type
_entity_poly.pdbx_seq_one_letter_code
_entity_poly.pdbx_strand_id
1 'polypeptide(L)'
;MSWIYELDFCRAVDFLLQHDLSGAVNISAPNPLPNRDFLRAYRDAWGMPLGIPSTSALLSLGAVVMNSEEELLLKSRWVVPRRLLEAGFTFQYPNWPDAELHVAW
;
A
#
# COMPACT_ATOMS: atom_id res chain seq x y z
N MET A 1 6.24 2.60 1.02
CA MET A 1 4.80 2.54 1.34
C MET A 1 4.35 1.11 1.22
N SER A 2 3.64 0.60 2.23
CA SER A 2 2.87 -0.64 2.13
C SER A 2 1.52 -0.31 1.50
N TRP A 3 1.15 -1.02 0.44
CA TRP A 3 -0.08 -0.82 -0.32
C TRP A 3 -0.68 -2.19 -0.66
N ILE A 4 -1.96 -2.25 -1.02
CA ILE A 4 -2.60 -3.45 -1.58
C ILE A 4 -3.71 -3.03 -2.53
N TYR A 5 -3.90 -3.76 -3.63
CA TYR A 5 -5.03 -3.57 -4.52
C TYR A 5 -6.32 -4.13 -3.90
N GLU A 6 -7.45 -3.45 -4.08
CA GLU A 6 -8.71 -3.80 -3.39
C GLU A 6 -9.17 -5.24 -3.68
N LEU A 7 -9.04 -5.73 -4.91
CA LEU A 7 -9.41 -7.11 -5.25
C LEU A 7 -8.49 -8.13 -4.58
N ASP A 8 -7.20 -7.84 -4.47
CA ASP A 8 -6.27 -8.70 -3.75
C ASP A 8 -6.53 -8.70 -2.24
N PHE A 9 -7.02 -7.59 -1.68
CA PHE A 9 -7.46 -7.56 -0.29
C PHE A 9 -8.68 -8.48 -0.07
N CYS A 10 -9.72 -8.36 -0.89
CA CYS A 10 -10.90 -9.24 -0.80
C CYS A 10 -10.52 -10.71 -0.97
N ARG A 11 -9.68 -11.04 -1.95
CA ARG A 11 -9.18 -12.40 -2.18
C ARG A 11 -8.35 -12.92 -1.00
N ALA A 12 -7.52 -12.07 -0.40
CA ALA A 12 -6.73 -12.44 0.77
C ALA A 12 -7.62 -12.75 1.97
N VAL A 13 -8.69 -11.97 2.19
CA VAL A 13 -9.67 -12.25 3.25
C VAL A 13 -10.39 -13.57 2.99
N ASP A 14 -10.88 -13.82 1.77
CA ASP A 14 -11.53 -15.09 1.42
C ASP A 14 -10.59 -16.29 1.60
N PHE A 15 -9.33 -16.14 1.17
CA PHE A 15 -8.29 -17.13 1.39
C PHE A 15 -8.06 -17.43 2.88
N LEU A 16 -8.02 -16.41 3.74
CA LEU A 16 -7.87 -16.57 5.19
C LEU A 16 -9.08 -17.23 5.85
N LEU A 17 -10.29 -17.06 5.30
CA LEU A 17 -11.48 -17.75 5.80
C LEU A 17 -11.48 -19.25 5.45
N GLN A 18 -10.79 -19.63 4.38
CA GLN A 18 -10.70 -21.02 3.90
C GLN A 18 -9.48 -21.78 4.46
N HIS A 19 -8.54 -21.09 5.08
CA HIS A 19 -7.32 -21.67 5.63
C HIS A 19 -7.18 -21.42 7.13
N ASP A 20 -6.75 -22.46 7.85
CA ASP A 20 -6.50 -22.37 9.30
C ASP A 20 -5.12 -21.73 9.57
N LEU A 21 -5.03 -20.42 9.32
CA LEU A 21 -3.86 -19.61 9.61
C LEU A 21 -4.02 -18.96 10.98
N SER A 22 -3.12 -19.27 11.90
CA SER A 22 -3.14 -18.73 13.27
C SER A 22 -2.19 -17.53 13.44
N GLY A 23 -2.66 -16.55 14.22
CA GLY A 23 -1.90 -15.34 14.55
C GLY A 23 -1.99 -14.23 13.50
N ALA A 24 -1.23 -13.15 13.72
CA ALA A 24 -1.29 -11.98 12.84
C ALA A 24 -0.77 -12.29 11.42
N VAL A 25 -1.57 -11.97 10.40
CA VAL A 25 -1.20 -12.05 8.99
C VAL A 25 -1.18 -10.65 8.40
N ASN A 26 -0.09 -10.31 7.72
CA ASN A 26 0.03 -9.03 7.03
C ASN A 26 -0.56 -9.15 5.63
N ILE A 27 -1.47 -8.24 5.29
CA ILE A 27 -2.12 -8.16 4.00
C ILE A 27 -1.60 -6.91 3.29
N SER A 28 -0.54 -7.07 2.52
CA SER A 28 0.15 -6.02 1.77
C SER A 28 0.76 -6.61 0.51
N ALA A 29 0.83 -5.84 -0.57
CA ALA A 29 1.51 -6.25 -1.79
C ALA A 29 2.99 -6.58 -1.51
N PRO A 30 3.55 -7.62 -2.15
CA PRO A 30 4.90 -8.12 -1.85
C PRO A 30 6.01 -7.14 -2.27
N ASN A 31 5.71 -6.22 -3.21
CA ASN A 31 6.67 -5.26 -3.76
C ASN A 31 6.30 -3.82 -3.35
N PRO A 32 6.61 -3.43 -2.11
CA PRO A 32 6.47 -2.04 -1.66
C PRO A 32 7.31 -1.07 -2.50
N LEU A 33 6.76 0.12 -2.70
CA LEU A 33 7.36 1.18 -3.52
C LEU A 33 7.79 2.37 -2.63
N PRO A 34 8.86 3.10 -2.96
CA PRO A 34 9.16 4.38 -2.32
C PRO A 34 7.97 5.34 -2.42
N ASN A 35 7.66 6.07 -1.33
CA ASN A 35 6.49 6.96 -1.27
C ASN A 35 6.48 8.00 -2.40
N ARG A 36 7.66 8.52 -2.75
CA ARG A 36 7.83 9.47 -3.87
C ARG A 36 7.35 8.90 -5.20
N ASP A 37 7.66 7.63 -5.45
CA ASP A 37 7.37 6.98 -6.72
C ASP A 37 5.89 6.57 -6.76
N PHE A 38 5.31 6.17 -5.62
CA PHE A 38 3.86 5.96 -5.46
C PHE A 38 3.06 7.23 -5.76
N LEU A 39 3.43 8.34 -5.12
CA LEU A 39 2.74 9.62 -5.31
C LEU A 39 2.90 10.16 -6.73
N ARG A 40 4.01 9.82 -7.42
CA ARG A 40 4.20 10.16 -8.84
C ARG A 40 3.20 9.40 -9.70
N ALA A 41 3.23 8.08 -9.60
CA ALA A 41 2.35 7.20 -10.35
C ALA A 41 0.85 7.50 -10.10
N TYR A 42 0.47 7.77 -8.85
CA TYR A 42 -0.89 8.20 -8.49
C TYR A 42 -1.30 9.51 -9.20
N ARG A 43 -0.41 10.52 -9.24
CA ARG A 43 -0.67 11.79 -9.93
C ARG A 43 -0.84 11.61 -11.43
N ASP A 44 -0.01 10.77 -12.03
CA ASP A 44 -0.04 10.47 -13.45
C ASP A 44 -1.37 9.77 -13.82
N ALA A 45 -1.81 8.79 -13.02
CA ALA A 45 -3.08 8.10 -13.19
C ALA A 45 -4.32 9.03 -13.05
N TRP A 46 -4.25 10.00 -12.14
CA TRP A 46 -5.35 10.96 -11.89
C TRP A 46 -5.29 12.22 -12.77
N GLY A 47 -4.33 12.31 -13.71
CA GLY A 47 -4.20 13.45 -14.61
C GLY A 47 -3.82 14.77 -13.91
N MET A 48 -3.18 14.70 -12.74
CA MET A 48 -2.80 15.88 -11.94
C MET A 48 -1.28 16.03 -11.85
N PRO A 49 -0.62 16.64 -12.85
CA PRO A 49 0.84 16.73 -12.92
C PRO A 49 1.46 17.67 -11.87
N LEU A 50 0.66 18.55 -11.26
CA LEU A 50 1.10 19.45 -10.19
C LEU A 50 1.09 18.73 -8.84
N GLY A 51 2.26 18.25 -8.41
CA GLY A 51 2.46 17.71 -7.07
C GLY A 51 3.03 18.73 -6.10
N ILE A 52 2.41 18.91 -4.93
CA ILE A 52 3.05 19.61 -3.81
C ILE A 52 4.24 18.75 -3.37
N PRO A 53 5.47 19.29 -3.30
CA PRO A 53 6.62 18.54 -2.84
C PRO A 53 6.36 18.03 -1.41
N SER A 54 6.49 16.73 -1.19
CA SER A 54 6.45 16.14 0.16
C SER A 54 7.77 16.39 0.89
N THR A 55 8.17 17.66 1.01
CA THR A 55 9.31 18.06 1.85
C THR A 55 9.01 17.75 3.30
N SER A 56 10.03 17.39 4.07
CA SER A 56 9.92 17.05 5.50
C SER A 56 9.15 18.11 6.29
N ALA A 57 9.36 19.40 5.99
CA ALA A 57 8.66 20.51 6.62
C ALA A 57 7.13 20.50 6.41
N LEU A 58 6.67 20.12 5.21
CA LEU A 58 5.24 20.01 4.89
C LEU A 58 4.59 18.80 5.55
N LEU A 59 5.34 17.70 5.66
CA LEU A 59 4.90 16.51 6.39
C LEU A 59 4.76 16.77 7.90
N SER A 60 5.72 17.47 8.50
CA SER A 60 5.64 17.88 9.91
C SER A 60 4.47 18.83 10.18
N LEU A 61 4.22 19.80 9.29
CA LEU A 61 3.05 20.68 9.40
C LEU A 61 1.73 19.89 9.26
N GLY A 62 1.66 18.97 8.30
CA GLY A 62 0.48 18.11 8.11
C GLY A 62 0.21 17.20 9.30
N ALA A 63 1.25 16.62 9.90
CA ALA A 63 1.08 15.72 11.05
C ALA A 63 0.61 16.46 12.31
N VAL A 64 1.11 17.68 12.54
CA VAL A 64 0.64 18.58 13.61
C VAL A 64 -0.82 19.00 13.39
N VAL A 65 -1.22 19.27 12.13
CA VAL A 65 -2.60 19.67 11.79
C VAL A 65 -3.59 18.49 11.88
N MET A 66 -3.17 17.28 11.49
CA MET A 66 -4.05 16.11 11.46
C MET A 66 -4.16 15.38 12.80
N ASN A 67 -3.37 15.74 13.82
CA ASN A 67 -3.29 15.05 15.12
C ASN A 67 -3.14 13.52 14.98
N SER A 68 -2.56 13.09 13.85
CA SER A 68 -2.34 11.69 13.50
C SER A 68 -0.90 11.38 13.87
N GLU A 69 -0.71 10.48 14.83
CA GLU A 69 0.59 10.09 15.37
C GLU A 69 1.69 10.08 14.30
N GLU A 70 2.66 10.98 14.46
CA GLU A 70 3.80 11.15 13.56
C GLU A 70 4.59 9.84 13.35
N GLU A 71 4.43 8.86 14.24
CA GLU A 71 5.06 7.55 14.14
C GLU A 71 4.52 6.67 13.00
N LEU A 72 3.25 6.77 12.60
CA LEU A 72 2.68 5.87 11.60
C LEU A 72 3.21 6.16 10.19
N LEU A 73 3.42 7.44 9.88
CA LEU A 73 3.99 7.90 8.62
C LEU A 73 5.51 7.64 8.54
N LEU A 74 6.22 7.73 9.66
CA LEU A 74 7.68 7.56 9.74
C LEU A 74 8.12 6.10 9.93
N LYS A 75 7.29 5.22 10.50
CA LYS A 75 7.56 3.78 10.65
C LYS A 75 6.76 2.93 9.67
N SER A 76 6.69 3.32 8.40
CA SER A 76 6.29 2.37 7.34
C SER A 76 7.36 1.30 7.21
N ARG A 77 7.30 0.29 8.09
CA ARG A 77 8.13 -0.90 8.00
C ARG A 77 7.69 -1.66 6.75
N TRP A 78 8.65 -2.20 6.03
CA TRP A 78 8.41 -3.02 4.85
C TRP A 78 7.80 -4.33 5.34
N VAL A 79 6.48 -4.38 5.37
CA VAL A 79 5.75 -5.54 5.84
C VAL A 79 5.52 -6.45 4.64
N VAL A 80 6.38 -7.46 4.51
CA VAL A 80 6.24 -8.49 3.47
C VAL A 80 5.21 -9.52 3.98
N PRO A 81 4.19 -9.89 3.18
CA PRO A 81 3.11 -10.82 3.55
C PRO A 81 3.60 -12.28 3.58
N ARG A 82 4.66 -12.58 4.33
CA ARG A 82 5.41 -13.84 4.25
C ARG A 82 4.52 -15.06 4.53
N ARG A 83 3.70 -15.00 5.58
CA ARG A 83 2.75 -16.07 5.94
C ARG A 83 1.69 -16.31 4.87
N LEU A 84 1.22 -15.26 4.21
CA LEU A 84 0.20 -15.35 3.17
C LEU A 84 0.80 -16.02 1.91
N LEU A 85 2.03 -15.63 1.55
CA LEU A 85 2.78 -16.25 0.44
C LEU A 85 3.15 -17.71 0.74
N GLU A 86 3.62 -18.02 1.95
CA GLU A 86 3.95 -19.38 2.40
C GLU A 86 2.72 -20.30 2.41
N ALA A 87 1.53 -19.74 2.68
CA ALA A 87 0.28 -20.46 2.61
C ALA A 87 -0.19 -20.74 1.16
N GLY A 88 0.44 -20.13 0.14
CA GLY A 88 0.12 -20.34 -1.27
C GLY A 88 -0.76 -19.27 -1.90
N PHE A 89 -1.04 -18.16 -1.21
CA PHE A 89 -1.77 -17.04 -1.80
C PHE A 89 -0.97 -16.39 -2.92
N THR A 90 -1.61 -16.21 -4.07
CA THR A 90 -1.01 -15.54 -5.24
C THR A 90 -1.72 -14.20 -5.49
N PHE A 91 -0.96 -13.12 -5.36
CA PHE A 91 -1.41 -11.76 -5.70
C PHE A 91 -1.63 -11.64 -7.20
N GLN A 92 -2.78 -11.10 -7.62
CA GLN A 92 -3.03 -10.77 -9.02
C GLN A 92 -2.34 -9.46 -9.42
N TYR A 93 -2.19 -8.53 -8.48
CA TYR A 93 -1.58 -7.22 -8.68
C TYR A 93 -0.42 -7.03 -7.70
N PRO A 94 0.70 -7.76 -7.87
CA PRO A 94 1.84 -7.68 -6.96
C PRO A 94 2.65 -6.37 -7.12
N ASN A 95 2.49 -5.66 -8.24
CA ASN A 95 3.23 -4.45 -8.58
C ASN A 95 2.29 -3.26 -8.83
N TRP A 96 2.73 -2.08 -8.40
CA TRP A 96 1.97 -0.83 -8.57
C TRP A 96 1.68 -0.45 -10.03
N PRO A 97 2.61 -0.60 -11.00
CA PRO A 97 2.35 -0.19 -12.39
C PRO A 97 1.24 -1.00 -13.08
N ASP A 98 0.94 -2.21 -12.60
CA ASP A 98 -0.10 -3.06 -13.19
C ASP A 98 -1.52 -2.64 -12.72
N ALA A 99 -1.62 -1.83 -11.66
CA ALA A 99 -2.89 -1.34 -11.11
C ALA A 99 -3.41 -0.06 -11.80
N GLU A 100 -2.57 0.63 -12.58
CA GLU A 100 -2.95 1.90 -13.24
C GLU A 100 -4.03 1.72 -14.32
N LEU A 101 -4.20 0.52 -14.88
CA LEU A 101 -5.13 0.28 -15.99
C LEU A 101 -6.60 0.07 -15.58
N HIS A 102 -6.92 -0.14 -14.30
CA HIS A 102 -8.29 -0.44 -13.85
C HIS A 102 -9.00 0.70 -13.13
N VAL A 103 -8.29 1.68 -12.58
CA VAL A 103 -8.89 2.78 -11.80
C VAL A 103 -9.39 3.94 -12.66
N ALA A 104 -9.21 3.86 -13.98
CA ALA A 104 -9.53 4.91 -14.94
C ALA A 104 -10.93 4.80 -15.59
N TRP A 105 -11.81 3.91 -15.09
CA TRP A 105 -13.18 3.74 -15.61
C TRP A 105 -14.22 3.64 -14.49
#